data_AF-A0A4Q6ASY5-F1
#
_entry.id   AF-A0A4Q6ASY5-F1
#
_cell.length_a   1.000
_cell.length_b   1.000
_cell.length_c   1.000
_cell.angle_alpha   90.00
_cell.angle_beta   90.00
_cell.angle_gamma   90.00
#
_symmetry.space_group_name_H-M   'P 1'
#
loop_
_entity.id
_entity.type
_entity.pdbx_description
1 polymer ?
#
loop_
_entity_poly.entity_id
_entity_poly.type
_entity_poly.pdbx_seq_one_letter_code
_entity_poly.pdbx_strand_id
1 'polypeptide(L)'
;FAAADEREWAESAGIAFIHEEMHPWNKPSLTQIQYVLDLLMNAEKPVLIHCQGGSDRTGVSIGAFRMVYQDWSYDSTFSEMLYYGFNRIEFGWQDQLKRLP
;
A
#
# COMPACT_ATOMS: atom_id res chain seq x y z
N PHE A 1 -14.67 3.78 -8.94
CA PHE A 1 -14.67 2.58 -9.80
C PHE A 1 -14.93 1.39 -8.92
N ALA A 2 -15.86 0.52 -9.30
CA ALA A 2 -16.06 -0.72 -8.55
C ALA A 2 -14.88 -1.66 -8.84
N ALA A 3 -14.44 -2.43 -7.84
CA ALA A 3 -13.35 -3.39 -8.01
C ALA A 3 -13.65 -4.46 -9.07
N ALA A 4 -14.93 -4.72 -9.36
CA ALA A 4 -15.35 -5.64 -10.40
C ALA A 4 -15.01 -5.12 -11.81
N ASP A 5 -15.32 -3.85 -12.09
CA ASP A 5 -15.03 -3.23 -13.40
C ASP A 5 -13.52 -3.16 -13.64
N GLU A 6 -12.75 -2.89 -12.59
CA GLU A 6 -11.28 -2.83 -12.67
C GLU A 6 -10.65 -4.20 -12.91
N ARG A 7 -11.18 -5.25 -12.28
CA ARG A 7 -10.77 -6.62 -12.53
C ARG A 7 -10.97 -7.00 -13.99
N GLU A 8 -12.18 -6.78 -14.52
CA GLU A 8 -12.51 -7.12 -15.90
C GLU A 8 -11.58 -6.41 -16.89
N TRP A 9 -11.34 -5.10 -16.67
CA TRP A 9 -10.42 -4.34 -17.49
C TRP A 9 -8.99 -4.89 -17.42
N ALA A 10 -8.45 -5.14 -16.22
CA ALA A 10 -7.10 -5.64 -16.03
C ALA A 10 -6.91 -7.01 -16.68
N GLU A 11 -7.84 -7.94 -16.46
CA GLU A 11 -7.79 -9.28 -17.04
C GLU A 11 -7.89 -9.23 -18.57
N SER A 12 -8.74 -8.35 -19.14
CA SER A 12 -8.83 -8.16 -20.59
C SER A 12 -7.53 -7.63 -21.22
N ALA A 13 -6.72 -6.92 -20.43
CA ALA A 13 -5.41 -6.41 -20.83
C ALA A 13 -4.26 -7.42 -20.55
N GLY A 14 -4.57 -8.62 -20.05
CA GLY A 14 -3.57 -9.63 -19.68
C GLY A 14 -2.82 -9.30 -18.39
N ILE A 15 -3.38 -8.47 -17.53
CA ILE A 15 -2.79 -8.05 -16.25
C ILE A 15 -3.42 -8.88 -15.14
N ALA A 16 -2.58 -9.55 -14.34
CA ALA A 16 -3.04 -10.23 -13.13
C ALA A 16 -3.59 -9.20 -12.12
N PHE A 17 -4.83 -9.40 -11.68
CA PHE A 17 -5.52 -8.47 -10.78
C PHE A 17 -5.68 -9.03 -9.37
N ILE A 18 -5.23 -8.28 -8.38
CA ILE A 18 -5.42 -8.58 -6.96
C ILE A 18 -6.10 -7.39 -6.30
N HIS A 19 -7.17 -7.65 -5.55
CA HIS A 19 -7.90 -6.63 -4.81
C HIS A 19 -7.86 -6.93 -3.33
N GLU A 20 -7.10 -6.13 -2.59
CA GLU A 20 -7.10 -6.16 -1.14
C GLU A 20 -7.88 -4.98 -0.57
N GLU A 21 -8.91 -5.30 0.19
CA GLU A 21 -9.78 -4.28 0.76
C GLU A 21 -9.11 -3.65 1.98
N MET A 22 -8.70 -2.39 1.82
CA MET A 22 -8.31 -1.50 2.92
C MET A 22 -9.36 -0.39 3.03
N HIS A 23 -10.11 -0.43 4.13
CA HIS A 23 -11.15 0.54 4.40
C HIS A 23 -10.53 1.92 4.71
N PRO A 24 -11.00 3.02 4.08
CA PRO A 24 -10.35 4.33 4.18
C PRO A 24 -10.35 4.90 5.60
N TRP A 25 -11.33 4.52 6.42
CA TRP A 25 -11.49 5.04 7.78
C TRP A 25 -10.82 4.16 8.86
N ASN A 26 -10.25 3.01 8.48
CA ASN A 26 -9.68 2.06 9.42
C ASN A 26 -8.19 1.86 9.14
N LYS A 27 -7.38 1.90 10.20
CA LYS A 27 -5.97 1.55 10.11
C LYS A 27 -5.80 0.13 9.56
N PRO A 28 -4.98 -0.09 8.51
CA PRO A 28 -4.68 -1.42 8.06
C PRO A 28 -4.03 -2.23 9.18
N SER A 29 -4.42 -3.49 9.33
CA SER A 29 -3.79 -4.38 10.28
C SER A 29 -2.37 -4.76 9.83
N LEU A 30 -1.50 -5.15 10.76
CA LEU A 30 -0.19 -5.70 10.41
C LEU A 30 -0.29 -6.91 9.48
N THR A 31 -1.33 -7.75 9.64
CA THR A 31 -1.57 -8.89 8.75
C THR A 31 -1.86 -8.45 7.31
N GLN A 32 -2.68 -7.39 7.12
CA GLN A 32 -2.92 -6.84 5.80
C GLN A 32 -1.65 -6.23 5.19
N ILE A 33 -0.85 -5.52 5.99
CA ILE A 33 0.43 -4.97 5.53
C ILE A 33 1.37 -6.10 5.11
N GLN A 34 1.54 -7.13 5.94
CA GLN A 34 2.39 -8.28 5.63
C GLN A 34 1.94 -8.98 4.35
N TYR A 35 0.62 -9.19 4.19
CA TYR A 35 0.09 -9.82 3.00
C TYR A 35 0.38 -9.00 1.73
N VAL A 36 0.24 -7.67 1.79
CA VAL A 36 0.62 -6.80 0.65
C VAL A 36 2.12 -6.86 0.38
N LEU A 37 2.97 -6.90 1.40
CA LEU A 37 4.42 -7.07 1.23
C LEU A 37 4.77 -8.38 0.53
N ASP A 38 4.13 -9.48 0.93
CA ASP A 38 4.33 -10.80 0.32
C ASP A 38 3.92 -10.79 -1.17
N LEU A 39 2.81 -10.13 -1.51
CA LEU A 39 2.40 -9.94 -2.90
C LEU A 39 3.41 -9.09 -3.68
N LEU A 40 3.83 -7.95 -3.13
CA LEU A 40 4.79 -7.06 -3.77
C LEU A 40 6.14 -7.74 -3.99
N MET A 41 6.54 -8.70 -3.16
CA MET A 41 7.76 -9.46 -3.38
C MET A 41 7.60 -10.57 -4.41
N ASN A 42 6.52 -11.36 -4.32
CA ASN A 42 6.40 -12.62 -5.08
C ASN A 42 5.65 -12.51 -6.41
N ALA A 43 4.88 -11.45 -6.64
CA ALA A 43 4.17 -11.27 -7.91
C ALA A 43 5.13 -11.06 -9.09
N GLU A 44 4.73 -11.53 -10.28
CA GLU A 44 5.45 -11.27 -11.53
C GLU A 44 5.60 -9.75 -11.77
N LYS A 45 6.77 -9.34 -12.25
CA LYS A 45 7.10 -7.92 -12.44
C LYS A 45 6.86 -7.49 -13.89
N PRO A 46 6.45 -6.23 -14.14
CA PRO A 46 6.26 -5.14 -13.17
C PRO A 46 4.93 -5.21 -12.40
N VAL A 47 4.88 -4.60 -11.21
CA VAL A 47 3.67 -4.50 -10.37
C VAL A 47 3.24 -3.04 -10.24
N LEU A 48 1.94 -2.79 -10.45
CA LEU A 48 1.28 -1.53 -10.11
C LEU A 48 0.50 -1.72 -8.80
N ILE A 49 0.71 -0.82 -7.84
CA ILE A 49 -0.11 -0.69 -6.64
C ILE A 49 -0.77 0.68 -6.64
N HIS A 50 -2.07 0.72 -6.37
CA HIS A 50 -2.80 1.98 -6.24
C HIS A 50 -3.91 1.85 -5.19
N CYS A 51 -4.52 2.98 -4.86
CA CYS A 51 -5.79 3.04 -4.16
C CYS A 51 -6.68 4.06 -4.89
N GLN A 52 -7.70 4.60 -4.25
CA GLN A 52 -8.54 5.62 -4.88
C GLN A 52 -7.80 6.94 -5.13
N GLY A 53 -7.01 7.41 -4.15
CA GLY A 53 -6.29 8.69 -4.23
C GLY A 53 -4.79 8.55 -4.50
N GLY A 54 -4.26 7.33 -4.47
CA GLY A 54 -2.82 7.08 -4.59
C GLY A 54 -1.96 7.58 -3.42
N SER A 55 -2.57 8.09 -2.34
CA SER A 55 -1.87 8.72 -1.20
C SER A 55 -1.79 7.82 0.03
N ASP A 56 -2.91 7.54 0.71
CA ASP A 56 -2.87 7.00 2.08
C ASP A 56 -2.57 5.50 2.14
N ARG A 57 -3.45 4.68 1.54
CA ARG A 57 -3.28 3.20 1.47
C ARG A 57 -2.05 2.81 0.68
N THR A 58 -1.80 3.53 -0.42
CA THR A 58 -0.59 3.35 -1.23
C THR A 58 0.65 3.73 -0.43
N GLY A 59 0.62 4.87 0.25
CA GLY A 59 1.73 5.37 1.07
C GLY A 59 2.10 4.45 2.22
N VAL A 60 1.11 3.87 2.93
CA VAL A 60 1.41 2.89 3.99
C VAL A 60 2.00 1.61 3.43
N SER A 61 1.44 1.06 2.36
CA SER A 61 1.94 -0.18 1.75
C SER A 61 3.35 -0.02 1.21
N ILE A 62 3.61 1.07 0.47
CA ILE A 62 4.95 1.39 -0.03
C ILE A 62 5.89 1.75 1.10
N GLY A 63 5.44 2.51 2.11
CA GLY A 63 6.26 2.85 3.26
C GLY A 63 6.71 1.62 4.05
N ALA A 64 5.82 0.64 4.23
CA ALA A 64 6.20 -0.65 4.79
C ALA A 64 7.25 -1.35 3.93
N PHE A 65 7.09 -1.32 2.61
CA PHE A 65 8.06 -1.91 1.68
C PHE A 65 9.44 -1.23 1.76
N ARG A 66 9.48 0.10 1.83
CA ARG A 66 10.71 0.88 2.03
C ARG A 66 11.45 0.45 3.29
N MET A 67 10.73 0.34 4.40
CA MET A 67 11.34 0.00 5.69
C MET A 67 11.81 -1.45 5.73
N VAL A 68 10.99 -2.41 5.28
CA VAL A 68 11.26 -3.84 5.42
C VAL A 68 12.28 -4.37 4.42
N TYR A 69 12.27 -3.88 3.17
CA TYR A 69 13.10 -4.46 2.11
C TYR A 69 14.17 -3.52 1.56
N GLN A 70 14.15 -2.24 1.94
CA GLN A 70 15.08 -1.24 1.42
C GLN A 70 15.86 -0.49 2.51
N ASP A 71 15.71 -0.91 3.78
CA ASP A 71 16.41 -0.33 4.93
C ASP A 71 16.18 1.18 5.12
N TRP A 72 15.02 1.69 4.69
CA TRP A 72 14.68 3.10 4.92
C TRP A 72 14.31 3.32 6.38
N SER A 73 14.81 4.42 6.95
CA SER A 73 14.36 4.89 8.26
C SER A 73 12.88 5.26 8.22
N TYR A 74 12.20 5.17 9.37
CA TYR A 74 10.83 5.65 9.52
C TYR A 74 10.68 7.12 9.07
N ASP A 75 11.64 7.99 9.41
CA ASP A 75 11.55 9.42 9.09
C ASP A 75 11.66 9.68 7.59
N SER A 76 12.55 8.97 6.89
CA SER A 76 12.66 9.03 5.43
C SER A 76 11.39 8.55 4.75
N THR A 77 10.87 7.40 5.21
CA THR A 77 9.64 6.80 4.73
C THR A 77 8.44 7.74 4.94
N PHE A 78 8.28 8.26 6.15
CA PHE A 78 7.20 9.17 6.48
C PHE A 78 7.29 10.46 5.66
N SER A 79 8.51 10.97 5.42
CA SER A 79 8.72 12.13 4.54
C SER A 79 8.29 11.86 3.09
N GLU A 80 8.59 10.68 2.54
CA GLU A 80 8.12 10.28 1.20
C GLU A 80 6.59 10.19 1.15
N MET A 81 5.97 9.54 2.14
CA MET A 81 4.51 9.44 2.22
C MET A 81 3.85 10.82 2.17
N LEU A 82 4.39 11.77 2.93
CA LEU A 82 3.87 13.14 2.99
C LEU A 82 4.08 13.91 1.70
N TYR A 83 5.23 13.72 1.05
CA TYR A 83 5.51 14.32 -0.25
C TYR A 83 4.45 13.88 -1.29
N TYR A 84 3.99 12.63 -1.22
CA TYR A 84 2.93 12.09 -2.07
C TYR A 84 1.50 12.27 -1.51
N GLY A 85 1.32 13.14 -0.51
CA GLY A 85 -0.01 13.57 -0.06
C GLY A 85 -0.65 12.72 1.03
N PHE A 86 0.12 11.95 1.78
CA PHE A 86 -0.37 11.21 2.95
C PHE A 86 -0.99 12.14 3.99
N ASN A 87 -2.21 11.84 4.42
CA ASN A 87 -2.95 12.64 5.38
C ASN A 87 -2.58 12.29 6.83
N ARG A 88 -1.85 13.21 7.50
CA ARG A 88 -1.40 13.04 8.89
C ARG A 88 -2.52 12.96 9.92
N ILE A 89 -3.69 13.53 9.62
CA ILE A 89 -4.77 13.73 10.60
C ILE A 89 -5.66 12.48 10.70
N GLU A 90 -5.61 11.61 9.69
CA GLU A 90 -6.49 10.46 9.58
C GLU A 90 -5.90 9.20 10.24
N PHE A 91 -6.45 8.88 11.42
CA PHE A 91 -6.46 7.53 12.05
C PHE A 91 -5.14 6.89 12.49
N GLY A 92 -4.02 7.61 12.52
CA GLY A 92 -2.77 7.12 13.11
C GLY A 92 -2.13 5.97 12.33
N TRP A 93 -2.30 5.92 11.01
CA TRP A 93 -1.84 4.81 10.19
C TRP A 93 -0.32 4.63 10.20
N GLN A 94 0.43 5.72 10.35
CA GLN A 94 1.87 5.71 10.54
C GLN A 94 2.33 4.89 11.76
N ASP A 95 1.45 4.66 12.74
CA ASP A 95 1.77 3.86 13.91
C ASP A 95 1.91 2.36 13.59
N GLN A 96 1.43 1.89 12.43
CA GLN A 96 1.78 0.53 11.98
C GLN A 96 3.22 0.43 11.51
N LEU A 97 3.72 1.45 10.82
CA LEU A 97 5.09 1.46 10.31
C LEU A 97 6.10 1.42 11.45
N LYS A 98 5.82 2.13 12.56
CA LYS A 98 6.64 2.07 13.79
C LYS A 98 6.66 0.71 14.48
N ARG A 99 5.79 -0.23 14.09
CA ARG A 99 5.69 -1.58 14.65
C ARG A 99 6.30 -2.65 13.74
N LEU A 100 6.75 -2.25 12.54
CA LEU A 100 7.50 -3.13 11.65
C LEU A 100 8.93 -3.34 12.22
N PRO A 101 9.56 -4.49 11.93
CA PRO A 101 10.91 -4.80 12.38
C PRO A 101 11.94 -3.78 11.90
#